data_AF-A0A9E4F397-F1
#
_entry.id   AF-A0A9E4F397-F1
#
_cell.length_a   1.000
_cell.length_b   1.000
_cell.length_c   1.000
_cell.angle_alpha   90.00
_cell.angle_beta   90.00
_cell.angle_gamma   90.00
#
_symmetry.space_group_name_H-M   'P 1'
#
loop_
_entity.id
_entity.type
_entity.pdbx_description
1 polymer ?
#
loop_
_entity_poly.entity_id
_entity_poly.type
_entity_poly.pdbx_seq_one_letter_code
_entity_poly.pdbx_strand_id
1 'polypeptide(L)'
;MARHIRTGAGTDQRGVRHLVGYHPDWLRKIKIARRVASGRRSLRTLLVNRESPKTPPPERVRTLIQAGDAPPIELWLKDPAATVRSIRLTCRLPDGDEEVEYVVECAGGGAKGR
;
A
#
# COMPACT_ATOMS: atom_id res chain seq x y z
N MET A 1 13.86 -11.19 -15.30
CA MET A 1 14.51 -11.20 -13.97
C MET A 1 13.44 -10.97 -12.92
N ALA A 2 13.26 -11.90 -11.99
CA ALA A 2 12.36 -11.70 -10.87
C ALA A 2 12.91 -10.58 -9.99
N ARG A 3 12.15 -9.50 -9.78
CA ARG A 3 12.58 -8.45 -8.87
C ARG A 3 12.36 -8.90 -7.44
N HIS A 4 13.34 -8.58 -6.61
CA HIS A 4 13.23 -8.80 -5.18
C HIS A 4 12.13 -7.90 -4.61
N ILE A 5 11.34 -8.46 -3.70
CA ILE A 5 10.39 -7.68 -2.91
C ILE A 5 11.16 -6.56 -2.18
N ARG A 6 10.62 -5.36 -2.21
CA ARG A 6 11.13 -4.21 -1.48
C ARG A 6 10.40 -4.06 -0.16
N THR A 7 11.09 -3.49 0.81
CA THR A 7 10.51 -3.07 2.08
C THR A 7 10.63 -1.57 2.23
N GLY A 8 9.59 -0.92 2.74
CA GLY A 8 9.61 0.47 3.14
C GLY A 8 8.88 0.65 4.46
N ALA A 9 8.94 1.86 5.01
CA ALA A 9 8.26 2.17 6.25
C ALA A 9 7.75 3.60 6.26
N GLY A 10 6.71 3.83 7.05
CA GLY A 10 6.19 5.15 7.36
C GLY A 10 5.54 5.17 8.72
N THR A 11 5.24 6.37 9.21
CA THR A 11 4.55 6.54 10.49
C THR A 11 3.18 7.13 10.24
N ASP A 12 2.14 6.62 10.92
CA ASP A 12 0.79 7.15 10.81
C ASP A 12 0.57 8.40 11.67
N GLN A 13 -0.64 8.97 11.64
CA GLN A 13 -1.00 10.20 12.36
C GLN A 13 -0.84 10.11 13.88
N ARG A 14 -0.80 8.90 14.45
CA ARG A 14 -0.66 8.66 15.89
C ARG A 14 0.76 8.26 16.31
N GLY A 15 1.71 8.21 15.37
CA GLY A 15 3.08 7.80 15.68
C GLY A 15 3.34 6.30 15.51
N VAL A 16 2.35 5.51 15.09
CA VAL A 16 2.54 4.06 14.87
C VAL A 16 3.37 3.86 13.61
N ARG A 17 4.42 3.05 13.70
CA ARG A 17 5.26 2.69 12.55
C ARG A 17 4.58 1.58 11.75
N HIS A 18 4.54 1.75 10.43
CA HIS A 18 4.03 0.78 9.47
C HIS A 18 5.16 0.29 8.58
N LEU A 19 5.35 -1.02 8.48
CA LEU A 19 6.24 -1.67 7.53
C LEU A 19 5.43 -2.12 6.31
N VAL A 20 5.98 -1.92 5.12
CA VAL A 20 5.32 -2.26 3.86
C VAL A 20 6.25 -3.09 2.99
N GLY A 21 5.87 -4.32 2.68
CA GLY A 21 6.50 -5.17 1.69
C GLY A 21 5.79 -5.07 0.34
N TYR A 22 6.50 -4.86 -0.77
CA TYR A 22 5.88 -4.62 -2.07
C TYR A 22 6.77 -5.01 -3.26
N HIS A 23 6.14 -5.30 -4.40
CA HIS A 23 6.86 -5.41 -5.68
C HIS A 23 7.10 -4.00 -6.26
N PRO A 24 8.35 -3.65 -6.66
CA PRO A 24 8.70 -2.28 -7.04
C PRO A 24 8.08 -1.80 -8.36
N ASP A 25 7.69 -2.72 -9.25
CA ASP A 25 6.95 -2.35 -10.46
C ASP A 25 5.43 -2.24 -10.24
N TRP A 26 4.93 -2.61 -9.05
CA TRP A 26 3.50 -2.61 -8.71
C TRP A 26 3.09 -1.39 -7.89
N LEU A 27 3.80 -1.11 -6.80
CA LEU A 27 3.40 -0.08 -5.84
C LEU A 27 3.94 1.28 -6.29
N ARG A 28 3.09 2.31 -6.35
CA ARG A 28 3.52 3.71 -6.48
C ARG A 28 3.66 4.36 -5.12
N LYS A 29 2.61 4.27 -4.30
CA LYS A 29 2.62 4.77 -2.92
C LYS A 29 1.52 4.12 -2.11
N ILE A 30 1.69 4.12 -0.81
CA ILE A 30 0.66 3.72 0.14
C ILE A 30 0.41 4.85 1.12
N LYS A 31 -0.87 5.09 1.40
CA LYS A 31 -1.33 6.07 2.38
C LYS A 31 -2.20 5.39 3.42
N ILE A 32 -2.30 6.00 4.58
CA ILE A 32 -3.20 5.60 5.66
C ILE A 32 -4.14 6.75 5.99
N ALA A 33 -5.42 6.46 6.05
CA ALA A 33 -6.45 7.35 6.54
C ALA A 33 -6.96 6.87 7.90
N ARG A 34 -6.97 7.76 8.89
CA ARG A 34 -7.49 7.56 10.24
C ARG A 34 -8.45 8.67 10.63
N ARG A 35 -9.41 8.38 11.50
CA ARG A 35 -10.11 9.40 12.29
C ARG A 35 -9.17 9.91 13.40
N VAL A 36 -8.84 11.19 13.35
CA VAL A 36 -8.13 11.84 14.46
C VAL A 36 -9.11 12.22 15.58
N ALA A 37 -8.62 12.61 16.75
CA ALA A 37 -9.44 12.92 17.94
C ALA A 37 -10.58 13.93 17.68
N SER A 38 -10.43 14.79 16.67
CA SER A 38 -11.48 15.74 16.24
C SER A 38 -12.61 15.11 15.38
N GLY A 39 -12.63 13.78 15.20
CA GLY A 39 -13.58 13.06 14.33
C GLY A 39 -13.30 13.16 12.84
N ARG A 40 -12.39 14.05 12.41
CA ARG A 40 -12.01 14.23 11.00
C ARG A 40 -11.18 13.05 10.51
N ARG A 41 -11.40 12.63 9.26
CA ARG A 41 -10.50 11.69 8.58
C ARG A 41 -9.26 12.45 8.07
N SER A 42 -8.11 12.11 8.62
CA SER A 42 -6.80 12.60 8.19
C SER A 42 -6.12 11.55 7.33
N LEU A 43 -5.37 11.97 6.30
CA LEU A 43 -4.64 11.10 5.38
C LEU A 43 -3.14 11.37 5.51
N ARG A 44 -2.35 10.32 5.69
CA ARG A 44 -0.88 10.40 5.77
C ARG A 44 -0.26 9.44 4.77
N THR A 45 0.78 9.88 4.08
CA THR A 45 1.55 8.99 3.20
C THR A 45 2.51 8.17 4.06
N LEU A 46 2.43 6.84 3.95
CA LEU A 46 3.35 5.94 4.65
C LEU A 46 4.62 5.74 3.83
N LEU A 47 4.46 5.47 2.54
CA LEU A 47 5.58 5.16 1.66
C LEU A 47 5.29 5.69 0.26
N VAL A 48 6.31 6.27 -0.37
CA VAL A 48 6.35 6.56 -1.80
C VAL A 48 7.45 5.70 -2.41
N ASN A 49 7.08 4.86 -3.38
CA ASN A 49 8.06 4.21 -4.22
C ASN A 49 8.61 5.24 -5.21
N ARG A 50 9.90 5.58 -5.07
CA ARG A 50 10.59 6.53 -5.96
C ARG A 50 11.16 5.86 -7.21
N GLU A 51 11.20 4.52 -7.24
CA GLU A 51 11.61 3.80 -8.43
C GLU A 51 10.48 3.88 -9.48
N SER A 52 10.82 4.31 -10.69
CA SER A 52 9.91 4.14 -11.83
C SER A 52 9.79 2.65 -12.15
N PRO A 53 8.57 2.16 -12.49
CA PRO A 53 8.42 0.82 -13.02
C PRO A 53 9.30 0.67 -14.26
N LYS A 54 10.10 -0.38 -14.33
CA LYS A 54 10.92 -0.67 -15.52
C LYS A 54 10.32 -1.80 -16.35
N THR A 55 9.40 -2.55 -15.79
CA THR A 55 8.61 -3.57 -16.48
C THR A 55 7.16 -3.46 -16.05
N PRO A 56 6.20 -4.02 -16.81
CA PRO A 56 4.85 -4.23 -16.30
C PRO A 56 4.88 -5.00 -14.97
N PRO A 57 3.94 -4.74 -14.04
CA PRO A 57 3.78 -5.54 -12.85
C PRO A 57 3.57 -7.02 -13.23
N PRO A 58 4.03 -7.97 -12.39
CA PRO A 58 3.67 -9.37 -12.54
C PRO A 58 2.14 -9.55 -12.51
N GLU A 59 1.62 -10.59 -13.17
CA GLU A 59 0.18 -10.89 -13.17
C GLU A 59 -0.37 -11.08 -11.76
N ARG A 60 0.46 -11.54 -10.83
CA ARG A 60 0.14 -11.70 -9.41
C ARG A 60 1.15 -10.93 -8.56
N VAL A 61 0.64 -10.07 -7.71
CA VAL A 61 1.43 -9.25 -6.79
C VAL A 61 0.95 -9.44 -5.36
N ARG A 62 1.90 -9.31 -4.42
CA ARG A 62 1.65 -9.34 -2.98
C ARG A 62 2.12 -8.02 -2.38
N THR A 63 1.27 -7.42 -1.56
CA THR A 63 1.63 -6.27 -0.71
C THR A 63 1.39 -6.67 0.74
N LEU A 64 2.41 -6.53 1.59
CA LEU A 64 2.33 -6.79 3.02
C LEU A 64 2.32 -5.45 3.76
N ILE A 65 1.45 -5.31 4.76
CA ILE A 65 1.34 -4.10 5.58
C ILE A 65 1.32 -4.55 7.05
N GLN A 66 2.28 -4.10 7.85
CA GLN A 66 2.36 -4.42 9.28
C GLN A 66 2.38 -3.14 10.10
N ALA A 67 1.47 -3.00 11.06
CA ALA A 67 1.36 -1.84 11.94
C ALA A 67 1.92 -2.18 13.32
N GLY A 68 3.04 -1.58 13.71
CA GLY A 68 3.72 -1.92 14.97
C GLY A 68 3.99 -3.43 15.08
N ASP A 69 3.58 -3.99 16.21
CA ASP A 69 3.69 -5.43 16.52
C ASP A 69 2.42 -6.22 16.15
N ALA A 70 1.45 -5.59 15.50
CA ALA A 70 0.26 -6.27 15.02
C ALA A 70 0.60 -7.31 13.94
N PRO A 71 -0.19 -8.40 13.82
CA PRO A 71 -0.06 -9.32 12.71
C PRO A 71 -0.17 -8.60 11.35
N PRO A 72 0.64 -8.99 10.34
CA PRO A 72 0.62 -8.34 9.05
C PRO A 72 -0.65 -8.63 8.27
N ILE A 73 -1.14 -7.61 7.56
CA ILE A 73 -2.18 -7.74 6.54
C ILE A 73 -1.49 -8.07 5.21
N GLU A 74 -1.99 -9.10 4.54
CA GLU A 74 -1.52 -9.48 3.21
C GLU A 74 -2.58 -9.23 2.15
N LEU A 75 -2.22 -8.40 1.17
CA LEU A 75 -3.01 -8.16 -0.03
C LEU A 75 -2.40 -8.94 -1.19
N TRP A 76 -3.14 -9.92 -1.69
CA TRP A 76 -2.86 -10.59 -2.96
C TRP A 76 -3.76 -10.03 -4.05
N LEU A 77 -3.17 -9.63 -5.17
CA LEU A 77 -3.91 -9.22 -6.35
C LEU A 77 -3.44 -10.03 -7.55
N LYS A 78 -4.39 -10.54 -8.33
CA LYS A 78 -4.15 -11.03 -9.69
C LYS A 78 -4.81 -10.06 -10.67
N ASP A 79 -4.02 -9.36 -11.48
CA ASP A 79 -4.48 -8.38 -12.47
C ASP A 79 -3.67 -8.50 -13.76
N PRO A 80 -3.95 -9.51 -14.60
CA PRO A 80 -3.17 -9.79 -15.81
C PRO A 80 -3.19 -8.64 -16.82
N ALA A 81 -4.24 -7.80 -16.79
CA ALA A 81 -4.41 -6.67 -17.69
C ALA A 81 -3.83 -5.35 -17.14
N ALA A 82 -3.25 -5.36 -15.93
CA ALA A 82 -2.73 -4.17 -15.25
C ALA A 82 -3.73 -2.99 -15.21
N THR A 83 -5.01 -3.30 -14.97
CA THR A 83 -6.14 -2.36 -14.96
C THR A 83 -6.32 -1.64 -13.63
N VAL A 84 -5.90 -2.26 -12.53
CA VAL A 84 -6.11 -1.75 -11.18
C VAL A 84 -5.21 -0.53 -10.94
N ARG A 85 -5.82 0.59 -10.55
CA ARG A 85 -5.12 1.86 -10.29
C ARG A 85 -4.97 2.16 -8.80
N SER A 86 -5.96 1.76 -8.01
CA SER A 86 -5.95 1.96 -6.56
C SER A 86 -6.78 0.89 -5.87
N ILE A 87 -6.35 0.47 -4.69
CA ILE A 87 -7.10 -0.39 -3.78
C ILE A 87 -7.27 0.37 -2.46
N ARG A 88 -8.48 0.29 -1.88
CA ARG A 88 -8.76 0.79 -0.52
C ARG A 88 -9.08 -0.39 0.38
N LEU A 89 -8.33 -0.53 1.46
CA LEU A 89 -8.51 -1.57 2.46
C LEU A 89 -8.90 -0.91 3.78
N THR A 90 -10.15 -1.12 4.21
CA THR A 90 -10.61 -0.71 5.54
C THR A 90 -10.44 -1.88 6.50
N CYS A 91 -9.78 -1.64 7.63
CA CYS A 91 -9.55 -2.65 8.65
C CYS A 91 -9.50 -2.02 10.04
N ARG A 92 -9.73 -2.82 11.07
CA ARG A 92 -9.51 -2.43 12.46
C ARG A 92 -8.12 -2.89 12.88
N LEU A 93 -7.38 -2.02 13.56
CA LEU A 93 -6.07 -2.38 14.11
C LEU A 93 -6.25 -2.97 15.52
N PRO A 94 -5.39 -3.91 15.96
CA PRO A 94 -5.56 -4.58 17.26
C PRO A 94 -5.59 -3.62 18.45
N ASP A 95 -4.84 -2.51 18.36
CA ASP A 95 -4.64 -1.57 19.47
C ASP A 95 -5.77 -0.53 19.61
N GLY A 96 -6.91 -0.69 18.92
CA GLY A 96 -8.06 0.18 19.13
C GLY A 96 -9.28 -0.13 18.27
N ASP A 97 -10.43 0.40 18.70
CA ASP A 97 -11.73 0.21 18.03
C ASP A 97 -11.91 1.08 16.77
N GLU A 98 -10.82 1.67 16.29
CA GLU A 98 -10.83 2.62 15.17
C GLU A 98 -10.57 1.90 13.84
N GLU A 99 -11.42 2.19 12.85
CA GLU A 99 -11.18 1.79 11.46
C GLU A 99 -10.10 2.66 10.81
N VAL A 100 -9.10 2.01 10.25
CA VAL A 100 -8.08 2.61 9.38
C VAL A 100 -8.34 2.20 7.94
N GLU A 101 -8.04 3.10 7.01
CA GLU A 101 -8.06 2.79 5.58
C GLU A 101 -6.69 2.94 4.96
N TYR A 102 -6.17 1.86 4.41
CA TYR A 102 -4.99 1.90 3.56
C TYR A 102 -5.41 2.16 2.12
N VAL A 103 -4.79 3.15 1.50
CA VAL A 103 -4.94 3.45 0.08
C VAL A 103 -3.64 3.03 -0.62
N VAL A 104 -3.71 1.93 -1.35
CA VAL A 104 -2.61 1.39 -2.15
C VAL A 104 -2.77 1.95 -3.56
N GLU A 105 -1.89 2.87 -3.95
CA GLU A 105 -1.85 3.41 -5.32
C GLU A 105 -0.85 2.62 -6.16
N CYS A 106 -1.31 2.19 -7.33
CA CYS A 106 -0.57 1.31 -8.22
C CYS A 106 0.28 2.15 -9.18
N ALA A 107 1.47 1.66 -9.49
CA ALA A 107 2.30 2.24 -10.53
C ALA A 107 1.65 1.85 -11.87
N GLY A 108 0.88 2.77 -12.44
CA GLY A 108 0.02 2.46 -13.56
C GLY A 108 0.80 1.89 -14.75
N GLY A 109 0.22 0.89 -15.41
CA GLY A 109 0.55 0.61 -16.81
C GLY A 109 0.19 1.85 -17.63
N GLY A 110 1.19 2.53 -18.18
CA GLY A 110 0.96 3.47 -19.27
C GLY A 110 0.16 2.76 -20.34
N ALA A 111 -0.88 3.41 -20.86
CA ALA A 111 -1.63 2.92 -21.99
C ALA A 111 -0.63 2.51 -23.09
N LYS A 112 -0.58 1.21 -23.42
CA LYS A 112 -0.04 0.81 -24.72
C LYS A 112 -1.06 1.29 -25.75
N GLY A 113 -0.89 2.53 -26.19
CA GLY A 113 -1.40 2.94 -27.49
C GLY A 113 -0.61 2.20 -28.56
N ARG A 114 -1.29 1.30 -29.27
CA ARG A 114 -1.18 1.12 -30.72
C ARG A 114 -2.28 0.18 -31.17
#